data_AF-A0A4R5ASU7-F1
#
_entry.id   AF-A0A4R5ASU7-F1
#
_cell.length_a   1.000
_cell.length_b   1.000
_cell.length_c   1.000
_cell.angle_alpha   90.00
_cell.angle_beta   90.00
_cell.angle_gamma   90.00
#
_symmetry.space_group_name_H-M   'P 1'
#
loop_
_entity.id
_entity.type
_entity.pdbx_description
1 polymer ?
#
loop_
_entity_poly.entity_id
_entity_poly.type
_entity_poly.pdbx_seq_one_letter_code
_entity_poly.pdbx_strand_id
1 'polypeptide(L)' 'MYTESRAAPRWAGKPLRRLTAAELAEALGYLERHRPEDDVLGRALAAEFARRTAATEFARTTTAQPQTPPLQRDTV' A
#
# COMPACT_ATOMS: atom_id res chain seq x y z
N MET A 1 13.61 -19.65 29.49
CA MET A 1 12.57 -18.62 29.66
C MET A 1 12.73 -17.61 28.52
N TYR A 2 11.92 -17.71 27.46
CA TYR A 2 11.87 -16.67 26.42
C TYR A 2 10.42 -16.27 26.21
N THR A 3 9.84 -15.64 27.21
CA THR A 3 8.64 -14.82 27.00
C THR A 3 9.12 -13.41 26.77
N GLU A 4 9.77 -13.19 25.62
CA GLU A 4 9.86 -11.85 25.08
C GLU A 4 8.43 -11.51 24.68
N SER A 5 7.66 -11.00 25.65
CA SER A 5 6.40 -10.31 25.43
C SER A 5 6.73 -9.00 24.72
N ARG A 6 7.25 -9.13 23.50
CA ARG A 6 7.39 -8.07 22.50
C ARG A 6 5.97 -7.61 22.26
N ALA A 7 5.62 -6.44 22.79
CA ALA A 7 4.34 -5.81 22.52
C ALA A 7 4.05 -5.94 21.01
N ALA A 8 2.94 -6.59 20.66
CA ALA A 8 2.60 -6.85 19.28
C ALA A 8 2.68 -5.51 18.51
N PRO A 9 3.35 -5.48 17.35
CA PRO A 9 3.52 -4.23 16.62
C PRO A 9 2.15 -3.60 16.36
N ARG A 10 2.08 -2.26 16.36
CA ARG A 10 0.81 -1.49 16.36
C ARG A 10 -0.12 -1.84 15.20
N TRP A 11 0.42 -2.41 14.13
CA TRP A 11 -0.31 -2.89 12.96
C TRP A 11 -0.87 -4.32 13.09
N ALA A 12 -0.33 -5.16 13.99
CA ALA A 12 -0.65 -6.60 14.08
C ALA A 12 -2.10 -6.91 14.52
N GLY A 13 -2.82 -5.93 15.07
CA GLY A 13 -4.25 -6.05 15.39
C GLY A 13 -5.19 -5.40 14.37
N LYS A 14 -4.66 -4.79 13.31
CA LYS A 14 -5.46 -4.04 12.34
C LYS A 14 -5.79 -4.93 11.13
N PRO A 15 -7.01 -4.87 10.59
CA PRO A 15 -7.28 -5.50 9.30
C PRO A 15 -6.45 -4.82 8.21
N LEU A 16 -5.95 -5.59 7.24
CA LEU A 16 -5.09 -5.10 6.15
C LEU A 16 -5.62 -3.83 5.47
N ARG A 17 -6.95 -3.76 5.27
CA ARG A 17 -7.64 -2.61 4.68
C ARG A 17 -7.52 -1.30 5.48
N ARG A 18 -7.13 -1.37 6.76
CA ARG A 18 -6.96 -0.22 7.67
C ARG A 18 -5.50 0.11 7.98
N LEU A 19 -4.55 -0.67 7.46
CA LEU A 19 -3.14 -0.29 7.52
C LEU A 19 -2.90 0.96 6.69
N THR A 20 -1.84 1.70 6.97
CA THR A 20 -1.28 2.73 6.08
C THR A 20 -0.21 2.11 5.17
N ALA A 21 0.25 2.85 4.15
CA ALA A 21 1.37 2.39 3.31
C ALA A 21 2.66 2.16 4.12
N ALA A 22 2.92 3.01 5.12
CA ALA A 22 4.07 2.88 6.01
C ALA A 22 3.96 1.62 6.89
N GLU A 23 2.79 1.35 7.46
CA GLU A 23 2.56 0.15 8.27
C GLU A 23 2.63 -1.14 7.44
N LEU A 24 2.23 -1.11 6.16
CA LEU A 24 2.40 -2.24 5.24
C LEU A 24 3.89 -2.55 4.98
N ALA A 25 4.71 -1.51 4.75
CA ALA A 25 6.16 -1.69 4.58
C ALA A 25 6.83 -2.19 5.86
N GLU A 26 6.42 -1.67 7.02
CA GLU A 26 6.90 -2.13 8.33
C GLU A 26 6.52 -3.60 8.59
N ALA A 27 5.29 -4.00 8.23
CA ALA A 27 4.84 -5.37 8.35
C ALA A 27 5.64 -6.35 7.47
N LEU A 28 5.94 -5.97 6.22
CA LEU A 28 6.79 -6.77 5.34
C LEU A 28 8.19 -6.96 5.92
N GLY A 29 8.83 -5.88 6.35
CA GLY A 29 10.17 -5.96 6.96
C GLY A 29 10.17 -6.75 8.28
N TYR A 30 9.05 -6.74 9.03
CA TYR A 30 8.91 -7.59 10.22
C TYR A 30 8.82 -9.08 9.85
N LEU A 31 8.04 -9.44 8.83
CA LEU A 31 7.91 -10.83 8.37
C LEU A 31 9.25 -11.36 7.86
N GLU A 32 9.97 -10.61 7.03
CA GLU A 32 11.29 -11.01 6.55
C GLU A 32 12.28 -11.32 7.68
N ARG A 33 12.20 -10.58 8.80
CA ARG A 33 13.12 -10.73 9.94
C ARG A 33 12.70 -11.77 10.96
N HIS A 34 11.41 -12.07 11.07
CA HIS A 34 10.87 -12.83 12.20
C HIS A 34 9.99 -14.01 11.80
N ARG A 35 9.45 -14.01 10.59
CA ARG A 35 8.56 -15.06 10.05
C ARG A 35 8.82 -15.29 8.56
N PRO A 36 10.08 -15.54 8.13
CA PRO A 36 10.38 -15.80 6.72
C PRO A 36 9.64 -17.03 6.18
N GLU A 37 9.17 -17.92 7.05
CA GLU A 37 8.37 -19.09 6.70
C GLU A 37 6.92 -18.76 6.29
N ASP A 38 6.39 -17.57 6.62
CA ASP A 38 5.00 -17.20 6.36
C ASP A 38 4.83 -16.46 5.01
N ASP A 39 5.14 -17.18 3.94
CA ASP A 39 5.07 -16.67 2.56
C ASP A 39 3.67 -16.21 2.14
N VAL A 40 2.62 -16.86 2.67
CA VAL A 40 1.23 -16.53 2.33
C VAL A 40 0.87 -15.15 2.86
N LEU A 41 1.21 -14.87 4.12
CA LEU A 41 0.99 -13.55 4.72
C LEU A 41 1.85 -12.48 4.05
N GLY A 42 3.13 -12.78 3.76
CA GLY A 42 4.03 -11.90 3.03
C GLY A 42 3.50 -11.50 1.64
N ARG A 43 3.02 -12.48 0.86
CA ARG A 43 2.41 -12.22 -0.46
C ARG A 43 1.12 -11.41 -0.37
N ALA A 44 0.26 -11.69 0.61
CA ALA A 44 -0.99 -10.94 0.80
C ALA A 44 -0.70 -9.46 1.12
N LEU A 45 0.29 -9.19 1.96
CA LEU A 45 0.73 -7.83 2.29
C LEU A 45 1.32 -7.12 1.06
N ALA A 46 2.19 -7.79 0.31
CA ALA A 46 2.78 -7.24 -0.91
C ALA A 46 1.72 -6.90 -1.97
N ALA A 47 0.71 -7.76 -2.15
CA ALA A 47 -0.38 -7.54 -3.09
C ALA A 47 -1.26 -6.33 -2.70
N GLU A 48 -1.60 -6.17 -1.42
CA GLU A 48 -2.37 -5.02 -0.94
C GLU A 48 -1.55 -3.72 -1.06
N PHE A 49 -0.24 -3.77 -0.80
CA PHE A 49 0.66 -2.63 -1.00
C PHE A 49 0.69 -2.21 -2.48
N ALA A 50 0.90 -3.16 -3.40
CA ALA A 50 0.90 -2.90 -4.83
C ALA A 50 -0.41 -2.27 -5.31
N ARG A 51 -1.56 -2.79 -4.84
CA ARG A 51 -2.89 -2.25 -5.18
C ARG A 51 -3.05 -0.79 -4.76
N ARG A 52 -2.60 -0.42 -3.57
CA ARG A 52 -2.74 0.94 -3.05
C ARG A 52 -1.81 1.95 -3.70
N THR A 53 -0.59 1.51 -3.99
CA THR A 53 0.35 2.31 -4.78
C THR A 53 -0.22 2.55 -6.17
N ALA A 54 -0.74 1.51 -6.84
CA ALA A 54 -1.41 1.66 -8.13
C ALA A 54 -2.63 2.60 -8.08
N ALA A 55 -3.48 2.48 -7.04
CA ALA A 55 -4.63 3.38 -6.88
C ALA A 55 -4.22 4.84 -6.65
N THR A 56 -3.15 5.08 -5.90
CA THR A 56 -2.62 6.43 -5.63
C THR A 56 -2.03 7.05 -6.89
N GLU A 57 -1.25 6.28 -7.65
CA GLU A 57 -0.67 6.73 -8.93
C GLU A 57 -1.73 6.94 -10.01
N PHE A 58 -2.78 6.10 -10.05
CA PHE A 58 -3.92 6.31 -10.93
C PHE A 58 -4.68 7.62 -10.61
N ALA A 59 -4.88 7.92 -9.33
CA ALA A 59 -5.49 9.17 -8.90
C ALA A 59 -4.63 10.40 -9.29
N ARG A 60 -3.29 10.30 -9.16
CA ARG A 60 -2.36 11.35 -9.63
C ARG A 60 -2.46 11.59 -11.12
N THR A 61 -2.40 10.53 -11.94
CA THR A 61 -2.45 10.63 -13.40
C THR A 61 -3.78 11.17 -13.91
N THR A 62 -4.90 10.82 -13.26
CA THR A 62 -6.22 11.39 -13.57
C THR A 62 -6.29 12.89 -13.27
N THR A 63 -5.68 13.34 -12.17
CA THR A 63 -5.66 14.76 -11.79
C THR A 63 -4.66 15.57 -12.63
N ALA A 64 -3.59 14.93 -13.10
CA ALA A 64 -2.56 15.53 -13.94
C ALA A 64 -2.93 15.57 -15.43
N GLN A 65 -4.08 15.02 -15.83
CA GLN A 65 -4.56 15.09 -17.21
C GLN A 65 -5.05 16.51 -17.50
N PRO A 66 -4.35 17.31 -18.33
CA PRO A 66 -4.82 18.63 -18.71
C PRO A 66 -6.11 18.42 -19.50
N GLN A 67 -7.22 18.94 -18.97
CA GLN A 67 -8.45 19.11 -19.74
C GLN A 67 -8.04 19.97 -20.93
N THR A 68 -7.84 19.36 -22.10
CA THR A 68 -7.62 20.13 -23.32
C THR A 68 -8.97 20.76 -23.61
N PRO A 69 -9.13 22.10 -23.52
CA PRO A 69 -10.40 22.71 -23.85
C PRO A 69 -10.71 22.37 -25.32
N PRO A 70 -11.98 22.10 -25.67
CA PRO A 70 -12.32 21.80 -27.05
C PRO A 70 -11.84 22.96 -27.93
N LEU A 71 -11.04 22.62 -28.93
CA LEU A 71 -10.59 23.52 -30.00
C LEU A 71 -11.77 24.35 -30.47
N GLN A 72 -11.80 25.63 -30.11
CA GLN A 72 -12.73 26.58 -30.69
C GLN A 72 -12.29 26.80 -32.14
N ARG A 73 -12.88 26.00 -33.02
CA ARG A 73 -12.87 26.22 -34.47
C ARG A 73 -13.75 27.42 -34.75
N ASP A 74 -13.24 28.62 -34.51
CA ASP A 74 -13.80 29.80 -35.15
C ASP A 74 -13.42 29.72 -36.64
N THR A 75 -14.40 29.21 -37.35
CA THR A 75 -14.53 29.14 -38.80
C THR A 75 -14.99 30.51 -39.29
N VAL A 76 -14.40 30.93 -40.41
CA VAL A 76 -14.69 32.09 -41.32
C VAL A 76 -14.41 33.51 -40.82
#